data_AF-A0A3A8T997-F1
#
_entry.id   AF-A0A3A8T997-F1
#
_cell.length_a   1.000
_cell.length_b   1.000
_cell.length_c   1.000
_cell.angle_alpha   90.00
_cell.angle_beta   90.00
_cell.angle_gamma   90.00
#
_symmetry.space_group_name_H-M   'P 1'
#
loop_
_entity.id
_entity.type
_entity.pdbx_description
1 polymer ?
#
loop_
_entity_poly.entity_id
_entity_poly.type
_entity_poly.pdbx_seq_one_letter_code
_entity_poly.pdbx_strand_id
1 'polypeptide(L)'
;MTEASVKLELLSAHVPGEDTQRWPLTALNEDEPHIHGELRWTLAGRQVPGMGLWGPDDVCLGEWWDGVNATLTELAAEGAYTLDSCEQGSPAFLFERRGESILLSIVAGMGGGDPKPDWQQVPFAWDDWVKEVGAFKRRLREWIETKGPREIPAEWTARFSEPV
;
A
#
# COMPACT_ATOMS: atom_id res chain seq x y z
N MET A 1 10.31 -23.31 11.25
CA MET A 1 10.43 -21.86 11.47
C MET A 1 9.02 -21.32 11.41
N THR A 2 8.54 -20.66 12.45
CA THR A 2 7.22 -20.00 12.42
C THR A 2 7.31 -18.84 11.43
N GLU A 3 6.52 -18.89 10.37
CA GLU A 3 6.39 -17.78 9.42
C GLU A 3 5.96 -16.51 10.17
N ALA A 4 6.54 -15.37 9.79
CA ALA A 4 6.21 -14.12 10.43
C ALA A 4 4.81 -13.68 10.01
N SER A 5 3.98 -13.33 10.99
CA SER A 5 2.66 -12.74 10.71
C SER A 5 2.82 -11.42 9.97
N VAL A 6 2.06 -11.26 8.89
CA VAL A 6 1.89 -9.98 8.19
C VAL A 6 0.50 -9.41 8.48
N LYS A 7 0.40 -8.08 8.55
CA LYS A 7 -0.86 -7.36 8.74
C LYS A 7 -0.82 -6.03 8.00
N LEU A 8 -1.85 -5.75 7.19
CA LEU A 8 -1.97 -4.50 6.44
C LEU A 8 -3.26 -3.78 6.85
N GLU A 9 -3.12 -2.67 7.58
CA GLU A 9 -4.24 -2.00 8.24
C GLU A 9 -4.49 -0.61 7.65
N LEU A 10 -5.65 -0.43 7.02
CA LEU A 10 -6.13 0.90 6.65
C LEU A 10 -6.81 1.55 7.86
N LEU A 11 -6.20 2.62 8.39
CA LEU A 11 -6.58 3.28 9.64
C LEU A 11 -7.30 4.61 9.42
N SER A 12 -6.98 5.33 8.33
CA SER A 12 -7.71 6.52 7.90
C SER A 12 -7.65 6.70 6.39
N ALA A 13 -8.59 7.45 5.83
CA ALA A 13 -8.62 7.84 4.42
C ALA A 13 -9.26 9.21 4.28
N HIS A 14 -8.66 10.06 3.46
CA HIS A 14 -9.04 11.45 3.27
C HIS A 14 -8.62 11.95 1.90
N VAL A 15 -9.26 13.01 1.43
CA VAL A 15 -8.81 13.76 0.26
C VAL A 15 -7.72 14.73 0.74
N PRO A 16 -6.53 14.76 0.13
CA PRO A 16 -5.51 15.75 0.47
C PRO A 16 -5.99 17.14 0.03
N GLY A 17 -5.79 18.15 0.87
CA GLY A 17 -5.94 19.56 0.49
C GLY A 17 -4.58 20.24 0.39
N GLU A 18 -4.59 21.58 0.36
CA GLU A 18 -3.34 22.36 0.42
C GLU A 18 -2.57 22.09 1.73
N ASP A 19 -1.24 22.02 1.63
CA ASP A 19 -0.31 21.74 2.74
C ASP A 19 -0.61 20.43 3.50
N THR A 20 -1.09 20.52 4.75
CA THR A 20 -1.42 19.39 5.62
C THR A 20 -2.92 19.22 5.80
N GLN A 21 -3.73 19.86 4.95
CA GLN A 21 -5.17 19.84 5.10
C GLN A 21 -5.73 18.47 4.71
N ARG A 22 -6.65 17.96 5.53
CA ARG A 22 -7.30 16.66 5.32
C ARG A 22 -8.80 16.85 5.12
N TRP A 23 -9.26 16.65 3.90
CA TRP A 23 -10.66 16.83 3.52
C TRP A 23 -11.40 15.49 3.64
N PRO A 24 -12.70 15.50 3.95
CA PRO A 24 -13.48 14.26 4.01
C PRO A 24 -13.54 13.59 2.62
N LEU A 25 -13.71 12.27 2.60
CA LEU A 25 -13.89 11.51 1.35
C LEU A 25 -15.11 11.98 0.53
N THR A 26 -16.09 12.66 1.13
CA THR A 26 -17.20 13.30 0.40
C THR A 26 -16.75 14.39 -0.57
N ALA A 27 -15.50 14.87 -0.47
CA ALA A 27 -14.93 15.88 -1.35
C ALA A 27 -14.23 15.30 -2.59
N LEU A 28 -14.22 13.97 -2.77
CA LEU A 28 -13.70 13.33 -3.98
C LEU A 28 -14.42 13.89 -5.20
N ASN A 29 -13.64 14.22 -6.23
CA ASN A 29 -14.12 14.74 -7.50
C ASN A 29 -13.33 14.11 -8.67
N GLU A 30 -13.76 14.40 -9.90
CA GLU A 30 -13.22 13.81 -11.14
C GLU A 30 -11.81 14.30 -11.49
N ASP A 31 -11.47 15.53 -11.11
CA ASP A 31 -10.26 16.20 -11.58
C ASP A 31 -9.01 15.80 -10.80
N GLU A 32 -9.17 15.26 -9.58
CA GLU A 32 -8.06 14.90 -8.70
C GLU A 32 -8.30 13.53 -8.03
N PRO A 33 -8.04 12.42 -8.75
CA PRO A 33 -8.26 11.08 -8.23
C PRO A 33 -7.17 10.68 -7.21
N HIS A 34 -7.18 11.33 -6.04
CA HIS A 34 -6.13 11.20 -5.03
C HIS A 34 -6.73 11.05 -3.63
N ILE A 35 -6.46 9.90 -2.99
CA ILE A 35 -6.79 9.65 -1.58
C ILE A 35 -5.50 9.37 -0.84
N HIS A 36 -5.38 10.01 0.31
CA HIS A 36 -4.35 9.73 1.30
C HIS A 36 -4.93 9.06 2.52
N GLY A 37 -4.08 8.41 3.29
CA GLY A 37 -4.54 7.71 4.47
C GLY A 37 -3.42 7.05 5.25
N GLU A 38 -3.70 6.83 6.53
CA GLU A 38 -2.81 6.04 7.37
C GLU A 38 -2.94 4.56 7.01
N LEU A 39 -1.91 4.01 6.38
CA LEU A 39 -1.77 2.59 6.08
C LEU A 39 -0.64 2.01 6.93
N ARG A 40 -1.01 1.23 7.95
CA ARG A 40 -0.03 0.60 8.84
C ARG A 40 0.25 -0.82 8.38
N TRP A 41 1.52 -1.09 8.08
CA TRP A 41 1.98 -2.44 7.77
C TRP A 41 2.83 -2.99 8.90
N THR A 42 2.41 -4.13 9.46
CA THR A 42 3.17 -4.86 10.48
C THR A 42 3.67 -6.17 9.91
N LEU A 43 4.96 -6.46 10.12
CA LEU A 43 5.60 -7.71 9.74
C LEU A 43 6.45 -8.23 10.90
N ALA A 44 6.27 -9.50 11.27
CA ALA A 44 6.97 -10.11 12.41
C ALA A 44 6.80 -9.31 13.73
N GLY A 45 5.65 -8.66 13.93
CA GLY A 45 5.39 -7.81 15.09
C GLY A 45 6.10 -6.45 15.08
N ARG A 46 6.76 -6.08 13.98
CA ARG A 46 7.42 -4.78 13.79
C ARG A 46 6.70 -3.99 12.71
N GLN A 47 6.56 -2.68 12.90
CA GLN A 47 6.00 -1.79 11.89
C GLN A 47 7.02 -1.56 10.77
N VAL A 48 6.59 -1.77 9.52
CA VAL A 48 7.39 -1.47 8.33
C VAL A 48 7.54 0.04 8.22
N PRO A 49 8.77 0.59 8.21
CA PRO A 49 8.98 2.04 8.16
C PRO A 49 8.94 2.59 6.73
N GLY A 50 8.73 3.91 6.62
CA GLY A 50 8.98 4.66 5.39
C GLY A 50 7.93 4.47 4.31
N MET A 51 6.67 4.24 4.70
CA MET A 51 5.56 4.03 3.76
C MET A 51 4.93 5.33 3.27
N GLY A 52 4.94 6.38 4.10
CA GLY A 52 4.18 7.61 3.85
C GLY A 52 4.98 8.88 3.57
N LEU A 53 4.27 9.85 2.99
CA LEU A 53 4.75 11.16 2.56
C LEU A 53 4.71 12.22 3.68
N TRP A 54 3.54 12.45 4.28
CA TRP A 54 3.32 13.50 5.30
C TRP A 54 3.38 12.97 6.74
N GLY A 55 3.84 11.73 6.87
CA GLY A 55 3.99 10.99 8.10
C GLY A 55 4.46 9.57 7.74
N PRO A 56 5.00 8.80 8.69
CA PRO A 56 5.60 7.49 8.39
C PRO A 56 4.63 6.51 7.71
N ASP A 57 3.33 6.71 7.90
CA ASP A 57 2.25 5.83 7.44
C ASP A 57 1.20 6.56 6.58
N ASP A 58 1.35 7.87 6.30
CA ASP A 58 0.36 8.64 5.52
C ASP A 58 0.67 8.53 4.03
N VAL A 59 -0.03 7.66 3.32
CA VAL A 59 0.34 7.21 1.97
C VAL A 59 -0.70 7.57 0.91
N CYS A 60 -0.25 7.70 -0.34
CA CYS A 60 -1.17 7.67 -1.49
C CYS A 60 -1.81 6.27 -1.61
N LEU A 61 -3.09 6.16 -1.23
CA LEU A 61 -3.79 4.86 -1.22
C LEU A 61 -3.99 4.28 -2.63
N GLY A 62 -4.04 5.14 -3.65
CA GLY A 62 -4.13 4.71 -5.05
C GLY A 62 -2.83 4.07 -5.53
N GLU A 63 -1.69 4.63 -5.17
CA GLU A 63 -0.39 4.06 -5.51
C GLU A 63 -0.14 2.75 -4.76
N TRP A 64 -0.45 2.72 -3.47
CA TRP A 64 -0.36 1.50 -2.69
C TRP A 64 -1.30 0.41 -3.22
N TRP A 65 -2.51 0.76 -3.65
CA TRP A 65 -3.41 -0.19 -4.33
C TRP A 65 -2.77 -0.81 -5.57
N ASP A 66 -2.22 0.02 -6.45
CA ASP A 66 -1.61 -0.45 -7.70
C ASP A 66 -0.36 -1.31 -7.40
N GLY A 67 0.49 -0.83 -6.50
CA GLY A 67 1.72 -1.52 -6.11
C GLY A 67 1.47 -2.88 -5.45
N VAL A 68 0.51 -2.97 -4.50
CA VAL A 68 0.19 -4.26 -3.90
C VAL A 68 -0.54 -5.19 -4.87
N ASN A 69 -1.37 -4.69 -5.79
CA ASN A 69 -1.94 -5.53 -6.86
C ASN A 69 -0.84 -6.07 -7.77
N ALA A 70 0.13 -5.24 -8.15
CA ALA A 70 1.27 -5.69 -8.95
C ALA A 70 2.06 -6.79 -8.22
N THR A 71 2.20 -6.75 -6.90
CA THR A 71 2.81 -7.88 -6.18
C THR A 71 1.99 -9.18 -6.34
N LEU A 72 0.66 -9.12 -6.38
CA LEU A 72 -0.17 -10.31 -6.57
C LEU A 72 -0.01 -10.91 -7.98
N THR A 73 0.19 -10.05 -8.99
CA THR A 73 0.37 -10.46 -10.38
C THR A 73 1.80 -10.92 -10.67
N GLU A 74 2.80 -10.09 -10.36
CA GLU A 74 4.21 -10.33 -10.68
C GLU A 74 4.81 -11.46 -9.84
N LEU A 75 4.25 -11.70 -8.65
CA LEU A 75 4.66 -12.79 -7.76
C LEU A 75 3.64 -13.93 -7.74
N ALA A 76 2.74 -14.05 -8.73
CA ALA A 76 1.86 -15.20 -8.85
C ALA A 76 2.64 -16.52 -8.99
N ALA A 77 3.84 -16.44 -9.57
CA ALA A 77 4.89 -17.44 -9.53
C ALA A 77 6.11 -16.90 -8.75
N GLU A 78 7.19 -17.68 -8.67
CA GLU A 78 8.46 -17.17 -8.14
C GLU A 78 8.98 -16.00 -9.00
N GLY A 79 9.47 -14.96 -8.35
CA GLY A 79 9.83 -13.71 -9.02
C GLY A 79 10.21 -12.61 -8.05
N ALA A 80 10.42 -11.40 -8.58
CA ALA A 80 10.70 -10.22 -7.80
C ALA A 80 9.94 -9.01 -8.35
N TYR A 81 9.46 -8.16 -7.44
CA TYR A 81 8.79 -6.91 -7.76
C TYR A 81 9.25 -5.82 -6.81
N THR A 82 9.45 -4.60 -7.33
CA THR A 82 9.82 -3.45 -6.50
C THR A 82 8.71 -2.42 -6.58
N LEU A 83 8.12 -2.12 -5.43
CA LEU A 83 7.21 -0.98 -5.25
C LEU A 83 8.07 0.24 -4.91
N ASP A 84 8.12 1.22 -5.80
CA ASP A 84 8.88 2.46 -5.64
C ASP A 84 7.97 3.63 -6.02
N SER A 85 7.66 4.50 -5.05
CA SER A 85 6.83 5.68 -5.30
C SER A 85 7.51 6.72 -6.17
N CYS A 86 8.84 6.60 -6.34
CA CYS A 86 9.72 7.57 -6.99
C CYS A 86 9.69 8.95 -6.30
N GLU A 87 9.04 9.06 -5.14
CA GLU A 87 8.90 10.33 -4.45
C GLU A 87 10.18 10.70 -3.72
N GLN A 88 10.42 12.00 -3.64
CA GLN A 88 11.64 12.52 -3.07
C GLN A 88 11.83 12.06 -1.63
N GLY A 89 12.94 11.37 -1.36
CA GLY A 89 13.29 10.86 -0.04
C GLY A 89 12.59 9.55 0.36
N SER A 90 11.71 9.00 -0.49
CA SER A 90 11.03 7.74 -0.23
C SER A 90 11.92 6.54 -0.59
N PRO A 91 11.99 5.50 0.27
CA PRO A 91 12.65 4.24 -0.08
C PRO A 91 11.77 3.41 -1.02
N ALA A 92 12.30 2.29 -1.51
CA ALA A 92 11.54 1.32 -2.28
C ALA A 92 11.41 -0.02 -1.53
N PHE A 93 10.35 -0.77 -1.82
CA PHE A 93 10.02 -2.05 -1.20
C PHE A 93 10.21 -3.17 -2.22
N LEU A 94 11.29 -3.92 -2.08
CA LEU A 94 11.58 -5.10 -2.90
C LEU A 94 10.94 -6.34 -2.28
N PHE A 95 10.11 -7.01 -3.07
CA PHE A 95 9.48 -8.28 -2.75
C PHE A 95 10.11 -9.36 -3.61
N GLU A 96 10.54 -10.48 -3.01
CA GLU A 96 11.00 -11.67 -3.73
C GLU A 96 10.20 -12.89 -3.27
N ARG A 97 9.50 -13.58 -4.18
CA ARG A 97 8.78 -14.82 -3.84
C ARG A 97 9.65 -16.05 -4.10
N ARG A 98 9.70 -16.95 -3.11
CA ARG A 98 10.39 -18.26 -3.16
C ARG A 98 9.46 -19.32 -2.57
N GLY A 99 8.85 -20.14 -3.43
CA GLY A 99 7.76 -21.05 -3.06
C GLY A 99 6.61 -20.32 -2.35
N GLU A 100 6.32 -20.76 -1.12
CA GLU A 100 5.23 -20.23 -0.29
C GLU A 100 5.64 -19.01 0.57
N SER A 101 6.88 -18.54 0.46
CA SER A 101 7.36 -17.39 1.21
C SER A 101 7.68 -16.19 0.32
N ILE A 102 7.40 -14.99 0.81
CA ILE A 102 7.87 -13.71 0.28
C ILE A 102 8.96 -13.18 1.20
N LEU A 103 10.00 -12.59 0.62
CA LEU A 103 11.05 -11.85 1.30
C LEU A 103 10.87 -10.37 1.01
N LEU A 104 10.72 -9.54 2.05
CA LEU A 104 10.70 -8.09 1.94
C LEU A 104 12.08 -7.51 2.23
N SER A 105 12.55 -6.62 1.35
CA SER A 105 13.70 -5.75 1.59
C SER A 105 13.33 -4.30 1.36
N ILE A 106 13.77 -3.39 2.23
CA ILE A 106 13.65 -1.94 2.00
C ILE A 106 14.96 -1.45 1.39
N VAL A 107 14.91 -1.09 0.12
CA VAL A 107 16.06 -0.73 -0.71
C VAL A 107 16.05 0.77 -1.03
N ALA A 108 17.13 1.25 -1.65
CA ALA A 108 17.19 2.64 -2.09
C ALA A 108 16.10 2.89 -3.15
N GLY A 109 15.29 3.93 -2.95
CA GLY A 109 14.28 4.35 -3.92
C GLY A 109 14.87 5.28 -4.98
N MET A 110 14.25 5.33 -6.16
CA MET A 110 14.65 6.23 -7.24
C MET A 110 14.51 7.71 -6.84
N GLY A 111 13.59 8.02 -5.92
CA GLY A 111 13.44 9.35 -5.33
C GLY A 111 14.49 9.71 -4.26
N GLY A 112 15.44 8.80 -3.97
CA GLY A 112 16.59 9.08 -3.11
C GLY A 112 16.43 8.70 -1.63
N GLY A 113 15.40 7.92 -1.26
CA GLY A 113 15.28 7.39 0.10
C GLY A 113 16.29 6.29 0.41
N ASP A 114 16.84 6.32 1.61
CA ASP A 114 17.86 5.36 2.06
C ASP A 114 17.28 3.96 2.31
N PRO A 115 18.04 2.90 1.98
CA PRO A 115 17.69 1.53 2.35
C PRO A 115 17.63 1.39 3.88
N LYS A 116 16.91 0.38 4.37
CA LYS A 116 16.86 0.07 5.81
C LYS A 116 17.58 -1.26 6.09
N PRO A 117 18.80 -1.24 6.66
CA PRO A 117 19.59 -2.46 6.89
C PRO A 117 18.90 -3.51 7.76
N ASP A 118 18.05 -3.09 8.71
CA ASP A 118 17.31 -3.99 9.61
C ASP A 118 16.05 -4.61 8.97
N TRP A 119 15.83 -4.33 7.69
CA TRP A 119 14.70 -4.76 6.88
C TRP A 119 15.21 -5.33 5.55
N GLN A 120 16.06 -6.35 5.61
CA GLN A 120 16.56 -7.06 4.44
C GLN A 120 16.12 -8.52 4.49
N GLN A 121 15.48 -8.98 3.41
CA GLN A 121 14.95 -10.33 3.23
C GLN A 121 14.11 -10.84 4.41
N VAL A 122 13.25 -9.96 4.96
CA VAL A 122 12.35 -10.31 6.06
C VAL A 122 11.24 -11.23 5.51
N PRO A 123 11.15 -12.50 5.96
CA PRO A 123 10.25 -13.47 5.35
C PRO A 123 8.83 -13.37 5.90
N PHE A 124 7.85 -13.70 5.07
CA PHE A 124 6.44 -13.89 5.45
C PHE A 124 5.71 -14.78 4.44
N ALA A 125 4.55 -15.31 4.83
CA ALA A 125 3.81 -16.26 3.99
C ALA A 125 3.13 -15.56 2.80
N TRP A 126 3.18 -16.20 1.62
CA TRP A 126 2.45 -15.77 0.44
C TRP A 126 0.94 -15.70 0.69
N ASP A 127 0.37 -16.74 1.30
CA ASP A 127 -1.07 -16.81 1.58
C ASP A 127 -1.53 -15.70 2.53
N ASP A 128 -0.73 -15.37 3.54
CA ASP A 128 -1.04 -14.25 4.43
C ASP A 128 -0.95 -12.91 3.67
N TRP A 129 0.00 -12.74 2.76
CA TRP A 129 0.08 -11.55 1.92
C TRP A 129 -1.15 -11.38 1.04
N VAL A 130 -1.55 -12.42 0.30
CA VAL A 130 -2.77 -12.42 -0.53
C VAL A 130 -3.99 -12.03 0.29
N LYS A 131 -4.12 -12.61 1.48
CA LYS A 131 -5.22 -12.34 2.40
C LYS A 131 -5.24 -10.88 2.87
N GLU A 132 -4.10 -10.35 3.32
CA GLU A 132 -4.00 -8.99 3.87
C GLU A 132 -4.16 -7.93 2.77
N VAL A 133 -3.59 -8.14 1.57
CA VAL A 133 -3.84 -7.28 0.40
C VAL A 133 -5.33 -7.30 0.03
N GLY A 134 -5.95 -8.48 -0.02
CA GLY A 134 -7.38 -8.60 -0.27
C GLY A 134 -8.23 -7.88 0.80
N ALA A 135 -7.82 -7.91 2.07
CA ALA A 135 -8.50 -7.20 3.15
C ALA A 135 -8.37 -5.67 3.02
N PHE A 136 -7.16 -5.17 2.74
CA PHE A 136 -6.91 -3.78 2.44
C PHE A 136 -7.78 -3.28 1.28
N LYS A 137 -7.80 -4.02 0.15
CA LYS A 137 -8.59 -3.66 -1.03
C LYS A 137 -10.09 -3.54 -0.71
N ARG A 138 -10.64 -4.54 -0.01
CA ARG A 138 -12.05 -4.52 0.41
C ARG A 138 -12.34 -3.34 1.33
N ARG A 139 -11.45 -3.05 2.28
CA ARG A 139 -11.62 -1.97 3.25
C ARG A 139 -11.59 -0.59 2.60
N LEU A 140 -10.68 -0.37 1.66
CA LEU A 140 -10.60 0.89 0.92
C LEU A 140 -11.88 1.11 0.08
N ARG A 141 -12.33 0.09 -0.65
CA ARG A 141 -13.60 0.15 -1.39
C ARG A 141 -14.78 0.47 -0.48
N GLU A 142 -14.92 -0.25 0.62
CA GLU A 142 -16.00 -0.02 1.60
C GLU A 142 -15.99 1.43 2.07
N TRP A 143 -14.82 2.04 2.29
CA TRP A 143 -14.73 3.43 2.72
C TRP A 143 -15.09 4.43 1.63
N ILE A 144 -14.66 4.19 0.40
CA ILE A 144 -15.08 5.03 -0.74
C ILE A 144 -16.60 4.94 -0.91
N GLU A 145 -17.19 3.75 -0.81
CA GLU A 145 -18.63 3.52 -0.95
C GLU A 145 -19.47 4.14 0.19
N THR A 146 -18.98 4.05 1.43
CA THR A 146 -19.76 4.46 2.61
C THR A 146 -19.48 5.87 3.09
N LYS A 147 -18.31 6.44 2.75
CA LYS A 147 -17.86 7.77 3.20
C LYS A 147 -17.56 8.73 2.04
N GLY A 148 -17.53 8.23 0.81
CA GLY A 148 -17.32 9.03 -0.39
C GLY A 148 -18.56 9.87 -0.77
N PRO A 149 -18.50 10.56 -1.92
CA PRO A 149 -19.62 11.32 -2.45
C PRO A 149 -20.79 10.40 -2.79
N ARG A 150 -22.00 10.98 -2.89
CA ARG A 150 -23.22 10.24 -3.22
C ARG A 150 -23.14 9.59 -4.61
N GLU A 151 -22.49 10.27 -5.55
CA GLU A 151 -22.17 9.76 -6.87
C GLU A 151 -20.66 9.61 -6.92
N ILE A 152 -20.18 8.36 -6.90
CA ILE A 152 -18.76 8.05 -7.00
C ILE A 152 -18.38 8.19 -8.47
N PRO A 153 -17.34 8.98 -8.81
CA PRO A 153 -16.98 9.14 -10.20
C PRO A 153 -16.54 7.81 -10.85
N ALA A 154 -16.71 7.72 -12.17
CA ALA A 154 -16.53 6.46 -12.88
C ALA A 154 -15.07 5.97 -12.85
N GLU A 155 -14.08 6.87 -12.91
CA GLU A 155 -12.66 6.45 -12.82
C GLU A 155 -12.31 5.83 -11.46
N TRP A 156 -12.98 6.25 -10.38
CA TRP A 156 -12.80 5.66 -9.05
C TRP A 156 -13.33 4.23 -9.01
N THR A 157 -14.54 4.03 -9.53
CA THR A 157 -15.10 2.69 -9.63
C THR A 157 -14.18 1.82 -10.50
N ALA A 158 -13.70 2.34 -11.63
CA ALA A 158 -12.80 1.61 -12.52
C ALA A 158 -11.48 1.20 -11.83
N ARG A 159 -10.76 2.15 -11.21
CA ARG A 159 -9.46 1.88 -10.57
C ARG A 159 -9.56 0.89 -9.42
N PHE A 160 -10.59 1.02 -8.59
CA PHE A 160 -10.77 0.19 -7.40
C PHE A 160 -11.65 -1.05 -7.65
N SER A 161 -12.07 -1.31 -8.89
CA SER A 161 -12.95 -2.44 -9.23
C SER A 161 -12.27 -3.80 -9.35
N GLU A 162 -10.93 -3.87 -9.45
CA GLU A 162 -10.29 -5.15 -9.76
C GLU A 162 -10.65 -6.24 -8.72
N PRO A 163 -11.05 -7.44 -9.19
CA PRO A 163 -11.29 -8.55 -8.29
C PRO A 163 -10.02 -8.91 -7.51
N VAL A 164 -10.23 -9.56 -6.37
CA VAL A 164 -9.18 -10.26 -5.61
C VAL A 164 -9.01 -11.64 -6.24
#